data_AF-A0A1G8R0T3-F1
#
_entry.id   AF-A0A1G8R0T3-F1
#
_cell.length_a   1.000
_cell.length_b   1.000
_cell.length_c   1.000
_cell.angle_alpha   90.00
_cell.angle_beta   90.00
_cell.angle_gamma   90.00
#
_symmetry.space_group_name_H-M   'P 1'
#
loop_
_entity.id
_entity.type
_entity.pdbx_description
1 polymer ?
#
loop_
_entity_poly.entity_id
_entity_poly.type
_entity_poly.pdbx_seq_one_letter_code
_entity_poly.pdbx_strand_id
1 'polypeptide(L)'
;MSAKKLLQPLVHNLVSQLSASGHALKNHDCYQLLHAAIGSVSPEIASRTKLPFLAVRVHDRESRQYNLYDTMLRAKKLLNISDLQAVAVAEQVIELLRGAGIGINQVQLLLDCSIPRQVKSSAFKALLKNLELNDAGLKMDPATATLAIAAGLITKPDTTWQKRFEQAAAFPKKRSELVDLVTESECYFWVLPPASSDSTRQASHDRYIGQGQHASAELGMGFSIIEAGWVRAKYPLNRSRSGETYTQYRLTSPMWSCRVNSGTWGLGNLLVSSIQDGAPYSSDRLHDLLPGGLKSLPRIHGCHTCRTLFIEPTAGYEDVPTRCNCAISTLVSEKSSTTPASE
;
A
#
# COMPACT_ATOMS: atom_id res chain seq x y z
N MET A 1 -1.95 -0.64 -12.86
CA MET A 1 -1.05 -1.06 -13.97
C MET A 1 -1.20 -2.55 -14.22
N SER A 2 -0.98 -3.03 -15.45
CA SER A 2 -1.01 -4.47 -15.76
C SER A 2 0.31 -5.14 -15.39
N ALA A 3 0.26 -6.29 -14.73
CA ALA A 3 1.43 -7.13 -14.40
C ALA A 3 2.32 -7.40 -15.62
N LYS A 4 1.71 -7.58 -16.80
CA LYS A 4 2.42 -7.84 -18.06
C LYS A 4 3.37 -6.69 -18.42
N LYS A 5 2.94 -5.43 -18.30
CA LYS A 5 3.76 -4.25 -18.62
C LYS A 5 4.93 -4.10 -17.63
N LEU A 6 4.71 -4.41 -16.36
CA LEU A 6 5.75 -4.32 -15.33
C LEU A 6 6.81 -5.42 -15.47
N LEU A 7 6.39 -6.64 -15.80
CA LEU A 7 7.28 -7.81 -15.86
C LEU A 7 7.97 -7.99 -17.23
N GLN A 8 7.44 -7.40 -18.30
CA GLN A 8 7.98 -7.58 -19.66
C GLN A 8 9.48 -7.25 -19.79
N PRO A 9 10.00 -6.14 -19.23
CA PRO A 9 11.43 -5.86 -19.30
C PRO A 9 12.28 -6.93 -18.59
N LEU A 10 11.80 -7.45 -17.45
CA LEU A 10 12.48 -8.52 -16.71
C LEU A 10 12.48 -9.84 -17.46
N VAL A 11 11.38 -10.16 -18.16
CA VAL A 11 11.29 -11.35 -19.02
C VAL A 11 12.35 -11.31 -20.12
N HIS A 12 12.54 -10.18 -20.79
CA HIS A 12 13.53 -10.06 -21.86
C HIS A 12 14.96 -10.23 -21.31
N ASN A 13 15.22 -9.68 -20.12
CA ASN A 13 16.51 -9.83 -19.45
C ASN A 13 16.76 -11.31 -19.05
N LEU A 14 15.77 -11.97 -18.44
CA LEU A 14 15.85 -13.39 -18.06
C LEU A 14 16.10 -14.30 -19.26
N VAL A 15 15.39 -14.09 -20.38
CA VAL A 15 15.61 -14.88 -21.60
C VAL A 15 17.04 -14.73 -22.08
N SER A 16 17.57 -13.50 -22.13
CA SER A 16 18.95 -13.24 -22.54
C SER A 16 19.96 -13.93 -21.62
N GLN A 17 19.82 -13.76 -20.30
CA GLN A 17 20.75 -14.31 -19.31
C GLN A 17 20.73 -15.84 -19.27
N LEU A 18 19.55 -16.45 -19.24
CA LEU A 18 19.41 -17.91 -19.13
C LEU A 18 19.73 -18.64 -20.44
N SER A 19 19.46 -18.01 -21.59
CA SER A 19 19.90 -18.55 -22.89
C SER A 19 21.42 -18.57 -23.01
N ALA A 20 22.11 -17.55 -22.49
CA ALA A 20 23.58 -17.53 -22.43
C ALA A 20 24.16 -18.65 -21.54
N SER A 21 23.39 -19.12 -20.55
CA SER A 21 23.72 -20.26 -19.69
C SER A 21 23.32 -21.63 -20.27
N GLY A 22 22.87 -21.69 -21.52
CA GLY A 22 22.49 -22.94 -22.20
C GLY A 22 21.05 -23.40 -21.96
N HIS A 23 20.21 -22.57 -21.32
CA HIS A 23 18.80 -22.86 -21.05
C HIS A 23 17.90 -22.08 -22.00
N ALA A 24 17.38 -22.75 -23.04
CA ALA A 24 16.47 -22.13 -24.01
C ALA A 24 15.07 -21.93 -23.41
N LEU A 25 14.83 -20.80 -22.75
CA LEU A 25 13.52 -20.43 -22.21
C LEU A 25 12.75 -19.53 -23.17
N LYS A 26 11.44 -19.74 -23.26
CA LYS A 26 10.53 -18.82 -23.94
C LYS A 26 10.06 -17.75 -22.96
N ASN A 27 9.59 -16.62 -23.49
CA ASN A 27 9.01 -15.54 -22.68
C ASN A 27 7.94 -16.05 -21.68
N HIS A 28 7.13 -17.03 -22.09
CA HIS A 28 6.10 -17.62 -21.23
C HIS A 28 6.69 -18.28 -19.97
N ASP A 29 7.79 -19.00 -20.11
CA ASP A 29 8.43 -19.71 -19.01
C ASP A 29 9.04 -18.72 -18.01
N CYS A 30 9.64 -17.63 -18.49
CA CYS A 30 10.12 -16.55 -17.64
C CYS A 30 8.98 -15.84 -16.89
N TYR A 31 7.81 -15.66 -17.52
CA TYR A 31 6.62 -15.17 -16.80
C TYR A 31 6.23 -16.16 -15.69
N GLN A 32 6.22 -17.46 -15.94
CA GLN A 32 5.90 -18.47 -14.92
C GLN A 32 6.85 -18.40 -13.72
N LEU A 33 8.15 -18.22 -13.96
CA LEU A 33 9.17 -18.06 -12.91
C LEU A 33 8.97 -16.77 -12.10
N LEU A 34 8.78 -15.63 -12.76
CA LEU A 34 8.54 -14.35 -12.09
C LEU A 34 7.27 -14.38 -11.24
N HIS A 35 6.19 -14.99 -11.76
CA HIS A 35 4.93 -15.11 -11.04
C HIS A 35 5.05 -16.04 -9.82
N ALA A 36 5.80 -17.14 -9.94
CA ALA A 36 6.11 -18.02 -8.81
C ALA A 36 6.88 -17.27 -7.71
N ALA A 37 7.93 -16.51 -8.08
CA ALA A 37 8.75 -15.76 -7.14
C ALA A 37 7.96 -14.68 -6.38
N ILE A 38 7.02 -13.99 -7.05
CA ILE A 38 6.17 -12.97 -6.42
C ILE A 38 5.06 -13.60 -5.55
N GLY A 39 4.84 -14.92 -5.60
CA GLY A 39 3.76 -15.59 -4.88
C GLY A 39 2.39 -15.43 -5.57
N SER A 40 2.37 -15.09 -6.85
CA SER A 40 1.15 -15.11 -7.67
C SER A 40 1.08 -16.44 -8.43
N VAL A 41 0.12 -17.30 -8.05
CA VAL A 41 0.04 -18.73 -8.45
C VAL A 41 0.40 -19.00 -9.93
N SER A 42 -0.10 -18.18 -10.87
CA SER A 42 0.31 -18.20 -12.28
C SER A 42 0.00 -16.85 -12.98
N PRO A 43 0.61 -16.58 -14.16
CA PRO A 43 0.28 -15.41 -14.99
C PRO A 43 -1.20 -15.34 -15.38
N GLU A 44 -1.82 -16.49 -15.67
CA GLU A 44 -3.23 -16.58 -16.09
C GLU A 44 -4.14 -16.18 -14.94
N ILE A 45 -3.87 -16.68 -13.73
CA ILE A 45 -4.62 -16.32 -12.53
C ILE A 45 -4.43 -14.84 -12.24
N ALA A 46 -3.18 -14.35 -12.22
CA ALA A 46 -2.85 -12.95 -11.96
C ALA A 46 -3.53 -11.98 -12.94
N SER A 47 -3.66 -12.37 -14.22
CA SER A 47 -4.33 -11.57 -15.25
C SER A 47 -5.85 -11.43 -15.01
N ARG A 48 -6.47 -12.46 -14.40
CA ARG A 48 -7.91 -12.49 -14.10
C ARG A 48 -8.24 -11.83 -12.77
N THR A 49 -7.35 -11.94 -11.79
CA THR A 49 -7.60 -11.55 -10.39
C THR A 49 -7.21 -10.12 -10.05
N LYS A 50 -6.67 -9.35 -11.01
CA LYS A 50 -6.25 -7.94 -10.85
C LYS A 50 -5.39 -7.72 -9.58
N LEU A 51 -4.47 -8.63 -9.28
CA LEU A 51 -3.59 -8.49 -8.13
C LEU A 51 -2.81 -7.17 -8.20
N PRO A 52 -2.63 -6.47 -7.07
CA PRO A 52 -1.99 -5.16 -7.06
C PRO A 52 -0.46 -5.31 -7.15
N PHE A 53 0.05 -5.55 -8.36
CA PHE A 53 1.49 -5.53 -8.62
C PHE A 53 2.02 -4.11 -8.47
N LEU A 54 3.16 -4.00 -7.80
CA LEU A 54 3.80 -2.75 -7.44
C LEU A 54 5.28 -2.80 -7.77
N ALA A 55 5.79 -1.77 -8.44
CA ALA A 55 7.20 -1.46 -8.56
C ALA A 55 7.55 -0.30 -7.61
N VAL A 56 8.52 -0.46 -6.70
CA VAL A 56 8.99 0.58 -5.75
C VAL A 56 10.44 0.90 -6.08
N ARG A 57 10.80 2.18 -6.01
CA ARG A 57 12.18 2.63 -6.17
C ARG A 57 13.01 2.30 -4.93
N VAL A 58 14.06 1.51 -5.14
CA VAL A 58 15.34 1.29 -4.39
C VAL A 58 15.34 1.16 -2.85
N HIS A 59 14.57 1.93 -2.07
CA HIS A 59 14.73 2.05 -0.62
C HIS A 59 13.89 1.09 0.25
N ASP A 60 13.17 0.14 -0.35
CA ASP A 60 12.29 -0.79 0.37
C ASP A 60 12.40 -2.22 -0.19
N ARG A 61 13.62 -2.61 -0.57
CA ARG A 61 13.90 -3.93 -1.16
C ARG A 61 13.69 -5.07 -0.15
N GLU A 62 13.81 -4.78 1.15
CA GLU A 62 13.83 -5.76 2.24
C GLU A 62 12.44 -6.14 2.76
N SER A 63 11.41 -5.30 2.57
CA SER A 63 10.03 -5.62 3.00
C SER A 63 9.33 -6.64 2.11
N ARG A 64 9.96 -7.06 1.00
CA ARG A 64 9.37 -8.03 0.07
C ARG A 64 9.95 -9.41 0.29
N GLN A 65 9.08 -10.33 0.72
CA GLN A 65 9.42 -11.74 0.82
C GLN A 65 9.03 -12.43 -0.50
N TYR A 66 10.02 -13.03 -1.18
CA TYR A 66 9.84 -13.77 -2.43
C TYR A 66 9.83 -15.28 -2.16
N ASN A 67 9.18 -16.05 -3.03
CA ASN A 67 9.07 -17.50 -2.90
C ASN A 67 10.24 -18.22 -3.58
N LEU A 68 11.32 -18.49 -2.86
CA LEU A 68 12.44 -19.25 -3.42
C LEU A 68 12.02 -20.68 -3.79
N TYR A 69 11.28 -21.35 -2.92
CA TYR A 69 10.94 -22.76 -3.06
C TYR A 69 9.99 -23.06 -4.24
N ASP A 70 8.86 -22.36 -4.36
CA ASP A 70 7.95 -22.54 -5.50
C ASP A 70 8.62 -22.13 -6.82
N THR A 71 9.54 -21.16 -6.80
CA THR A 71 10.32 -20.77 -7.97
C THR A 71 11.30 -21.87 -8.36
N MET A 72 12.01 -22.47 -7.41
CA MET A 72 12.90 -23.61 -7.62
C MET A 72 12.13 -24.80 -8.19
N LEU A 73 11.00 -25.20 -7.60
CA LEU A 73 10.17 -26.30 -8.12
C LEU A 73 9.70 -26.03 -9.55
N ARG A 74 9.36 -24.77 -9.86
CA ARG A 74 8.93 -24.38 -11.21
C ARG A 74 10.10 -24.37 -12.19
N ALA A 75 11.27 -23.88 -11.79
CA ALA A 75 12.49 -23.93 -12.58
C ALA A 75 12.89 -25.37 -12.90
N LYS A 76 12.92 -26.25 -11.89
CA LYS A 76 13.19 -27.68 -12.06
C LYS A 76 12.28 -28.31 -13.12
N LYS A 77 10.97 -28.04 -13.04
CA LYS A 77 9.97 -28.58 -13.97
C LYS A 77 10.11 -28.00 -15.39
N LEU A 78 10.30 -26.69 -15.53
CA LEU A 78 10.35 -26.02 -16.83
C LEU A 78 11.67 -26.29 -17.57
N LEU A 79 12.77 -26.41 -16.84
CA LEU A 79 14.12 -26.53 -17.40
C LEU A 79 14.66 -27.96 -17.38
N ASN A 80 14.02 -28.90 -16.67
CA ASN A 80 14.50 -30.26 -16.47
C ASN A 80 15.95 -30.30 -15.92
N ILE A 81 16.18 -29.57 -14.84
CA ILE A 81 17.50 -29.37 -14.21
C ILE A 81 17.56 -29.97 -12.81
N SER A 82 18.78 -30.09 -12.27
CA SER A 82 18.98 -30.55 -10.88
C SER A 82 18.50 -29.53 -9.85
N ASP A 83 18.36 -29.95 -8.59
CA ASP A 83 17.94 -29.06 -7.50
C ASP A 83 18.91 -27.89 -7.31
N LEU A 84 20.22 -28.14 -7.34
CA LEU A 84 21.25 -27.09 -7.19
C LEU A 84 21.18 -26.04 -8.32
N GLN A 85 20.94 -26.48 -9.56
CA GLN A 85 20.75 -25.57 -10.68
C GLN A 85 19.43 -24.78 -10.56
N ALA A 86 18.37 -25.42 -10.06
CA ALA A 86 17.07 -24.78 -9.87
C ALA A 86 17.13 -23.69 -8.78
N VAL A 87 17.93 -23.88 -7.72
CA VAL A 87 18.21 -22.85 -6.72
C VAL A 87 18.86 -21.63 -7.37
N ALA A 88 19.93 -21.82 -8.15
CA ALA A 88 20.64 -20.73 -8.81
C ALA A 88 19.73 -19.91 -9.74
N VAL A 89 18.87 -20.59 -10.54
CA VAL A 89 17.89 -19.91 -11.39
C VAL A 89 16.86 -19.15 -10.56
N ALA A 90 16.37 -19.74 -9.47
CA ALA A 90 15.37 -19.09 -8.62
C ALA A 90 15.93 -17.85 -7.93
N GLU A 91 17.17 -17.91 -7.43
CA GLU A 91 17.87 -16.75 -6.87
C GLU A 91 18.06 -15.64 -7.91
N GLN A 92 18.49 -15.98 -9.13
CA GLN A 92 18.65 -15.01 -10.22
C GLN A 92 17.34 -14.29 -10.56
N VAL A 93 16.21 -15.03 -10.62
CA VAL A 93 14.87 -14.46 -10.83
C VAL A 93 14.50 -13.51 -9.69
N ILE A 94 14.76 -13.91 -8.44
CA ILE A 94 14.46 -13.10 -7.25
C ILE A 94 15.33 -11.84 -7.20
N GLU A 95 16.62 -11.93 -7.51
CA GLU A 95 17.51 -10.76 -7.56
C GLU A 95 17.08 -9.75 -8.62
N LEU A 96 16.61 -10.22 -9.78
CA LEU A 96 16.07 -9.33 -10.81
C LEU A 96 14.79 -8.61 -10.33
N LEU A 97 13.88 -9.34 -9.68
CA LEU A 97 12.69 -8.74 -9.07
C LEU A 97 13.03 -7.75 -7.97
N ARG A 98 13.97 -8.09 -7.09
CA ARG A 98 14.44 -7.24 -6.00
C ARG A 98 15.15 -6.00 -6.55
N GLY A 99 15.98 -6.15 -7.57
CA GLY A 99 16.67 -5.07 -8.27
C GLY A 99 15.69 -4.06 -8.88
N ALA A 100 14.65 -4.56 -9.56
CA ALA A 100 13.56 -3.76 -10.10
C ALA A 100 12.53 -3.30 -9.05
N GLY A 101 12.64 -3.80 -7.83
CA GLY A 101 11.71 -3.54 -6.75
C GLY A 101 10.28 -3.90 -7.12
N ILE A 102 10.03 -5.06 -7.72
CA ILE A 102 8.68 -5.52 -8.10
C ILE A 102 8.14 -6.53 -7.08
N GLY A 103 6.91 -6.34 -6.62
CA GLY A 103 6.21 -7.29 -5.76
C GLY A 103 4.70 -7.05 -5.73
N ILE A 104 4.01 -7.66 -4.77
CA ILE A 104 2.58 -7.38 -4.50
C ILE A 104 2.48 -6.27 -3.46
N ASN A 105 1.65 -5.25 -3.70
CA ASN A 105 1.23 -4.30 -2.68
C ASN A 105 0.25 -5.02 -1.74
N GLN A 106 0.77 -5.59 -0.66
CA GLN A 106 0.00 -6.40 0.28
C GLN A 106 -1.02 -5.56 1.07
N VAL A 107 -0.72 -4.29 1.33
CA VAL A 107 -1.65 -3.35 1.97
C VAL A 107 -2.86 -3.10 1.08
N GLN A 108 -2.63 -2.80 -0.21
CA GLN A 108 -3.71 -2.67 -1.17
C GLN A 108 -4.50 -3.99 -1.30
N LEU A 109 -3.81 -5.14 -1.38
CA LEU A 109 -4.46 -6.45 -1.42
C LEU A 109 -5.37 -6.66 -0.21
N LEU A 110 -4.95 -6.25 0.98
CA LEU A 110 -5.74 -6.34 2.20
C LEU A 110 -6.94 -5.38 2.20
N LEU A 111 -6.71 -4.11 1.86
CA LEU A 111 -7.65 -3.00 2.09
C LEU A 111 -8.60 -2.68 0.94
N ASP A 112 -8.26 -3.04 -0.30
CA ASP A 112 -9.07 -2.71 -1.48
C ASP A 112 -10.35 -3.57 -1.52
N CYS A 113 -11.51 -2.95 -1.28
CA CYS A 113 -12.80 -3.62 -1.25
C CYS A 113 -13.23 -4.16 -2.62
N SER A 114 -12.67 -3.66 -3.72
CA SER A 114 -12.97 -4.15 -5.08
C SER A 114 -12.39 -5.53 -5.36
N ILE A 115 -11.41 -5.97 -4.56
CA ILE A 115 -10.79 -7.30 -4.69
C ILE A 115 -11.64 -8.32 -3.90
N PRO A 116 -12.18 -9.37 -4.55
CA PRO A 116 -12.99 -10.37 -3.88
C PRO A 116 -12.26 -11.06 -2.72
N ARG A 117 -12.97 -11.36 -1.62
CA ARG A 117 -12.40 -12.02 -0.43
C ARG A 117 -11.68 -13.33 -0.76
N GLN A 118 -12.23 -14.14 -1.68
CA GLN A 118 -11.61 -15.39 -2.12
C GLN A 118 -10.25 -15.15 -2.78
N VAL A 119 -10.14 -14.12 -3.63
CA VAL A 119 -8.89 -13.73 -4.29
C VAL A 119 -7.85 -13.30 -3.25
N LYS A 120 -8.25 -12.47 -2.28
CA LYS A 120 -7.37 -12.05 -1.17
C LYS A 120 -6.85 -13.26 -0.40
N SER A 121 -7.74 -14.19 -0.02
CA SER A 121 -7.38 -15.39 0.72
C SER A 121 -6.42 -16.29 -0.06
N SER A 122 -6.68 -16.53 -1.36
CA SER A 122 -5.78 -17.31 -2.20
C SER A 122 -4.40 -16.64 -2.38
N ALA A 123 -4.38 -15.32 -2.55
CA ALA A 123 -3.13 -14.57 -2.70
C ALA A 123 -2.31 -14.58 -1.41
N PHE A 124 -2.92 -14.31 -0.24
CA PHE A 124 -2.21 -14.40 1.04
C PHE A 124 -1.76 -15.82 1.36
N LYS A 125 -2.56 -16.85 1.04
CA LYS A 125 -2.12 -18.25 1.17
C LYS A 125 -0.87 -18.53 0.32
N ALA A 126 -0.81 -18.00 -0.90
CA ALA A 126 0.36 -18.16 -1.76
C ALA A 126 1.57 -17.36 -1.25
N LEU A 127 1.36 -16.14 -0.76
CA LEU A 127 2.42 -15.32 -0.17
C LEU A 127 2.97 -15.91 1.14
N LEU A 128 2.14 -16.56 1.95
CA LEU A 128 2.58 -17.24 3.18
C LEU A 128 3.55 -18.38 2.91
N LYS A 129 3.48 -19.02 1.73
CA LYS A 129 4.47 -20.01 1.32
C LYS A 129 5.87 -19.43 1.21
N ASN A 130 6.00 -18.12 1.00
CA ASN A 130 7.30 -17.45 0.95
C ASN A 130 8.00 -17.51 2.32
N LEU A 131 7.28 -17.80 3.39
CA LEU A 131 7.81 -17.98 4.74
C LEU A 131 8.21 -19.43 5.02
N GLU A 132 7.81 -20.40 4.19
CA GLU A 132 7.76 -21.81 4.61
C GLU A 132 9.13 -22.47 4.74
N LEU A 133 10.22 -21.97 4.16
CA LEU A 133 11.51 -22.67 4.20
C LEU A 133 12.73 -21.72 4.14
N ASN A 134 13.62 -21.83 5.13
CA ASN A 134 15.06 -21.62 4.95
C ASN A 134 15.79 -22.97 4.85
N ASP A 135 17.09 -22.99 4.57
CA ASP A 135 17.89 -24.22 4.37
C ASP A 135 17.87 -25.19 5.56
N ALA A 136 17.47 -24.73 6.76
CA ALA A 136 17.33 -25.53 7.97
C ALA A 136 15.90 -26.03 8.24
N GLY A 137 14.94 -25.77 7.33
CA GLY A 137 13.53 -26.12 7.50
C GLY A 137 12.79 -25.27 8.55
N LEU A 138 13.36 -24.13 8.95
CA LEU A 138 12.72 -23.18 9.85
C LEU A 138 11.86 -22.20 9.05
N LYS A 139 10.63 -21.97 9.52
CA LYS A 139 9.74 -20.95 8.97
C LYS A 139 10.35 -19.57 9.20
N MET A 140 10.51 -18.80 8.13
CA MET A 140 10.99 -17.42 8.23
C MET A 140 9.94 -16.54 8.90
N ASP A 141 10.40 -15.61 9.75
CA ASP A 141 9.51 -14.59 10.29
C ASP A 141 9.01 -13.66 9.18
N PRO A 142 7.76 -13.19 9.24
CA PRO A 142 7.29 -12.17 8.31
C PRO A 142 8.13 -10.90 8.41
N ALA A 143 8.34 -10.22 7.29
CA ALA A 143 8.87 -8.85 7.28
C ALA A 143 7.76 -7.79 7.26
N THR A 144 6.53 -8.21 6.97
CA THR A 144 5.36 -7.34 6.75
C THR A 144 4.24 -7.64 7.74
N ALA A 145 3.54 -6.59 8.16
CA ALA A 145 2.39 -6.70 9.05
C ALA A 145 1.26 -7.49 8.38
N THR A 146 1.06 -7.31 7.07
CA THR A 146 0.03 -8.06 6.32
C THR A 146 0.28 -9.57 6.33
N LEU A 147 1.53 -10.03 6.18
CA LEU A 147 1.87 -11.45 6.32
C LEU A 147 1.81 -11.93 7.76
N ALA A 148 2.19 -11.12 8.74
CA ALA A 148 2.03 -11.47 10.15
C ALA A 148 0.56 -11.65 10.54
N ILE A 149 -0.34 -10.79 10.02
CA ILE A 149 -1.80 -10.95 10.14
C ILE A 149 -2.25 -12.25 9.47
N ALA A 150 -1.82 -12.50 8.22
CA ALA A 150 -2.20 -13.69 7.48
C ALA A 150 -1.70 -14.99 8.14
N ALA A 151 -0.53 -14.94 8.79
CA ALA A 151 0.06 -16.05 9.54
C ALA A 151 -0.56 -16.24 10.93
N GLY A 152 -1.43 -15.34 11.38
CA GLY A 152 -2.06 -15.39 12.71
C GLY A 152 -1.14 -14.98 13.86
N LEU A 153 -0.01 -14.32 13.58
CA LEU A 153 0.94 -13.86 14.61
C LEU A 153 0.50 -12.56 15.30
N ILE A 154 -0.32 -11.77 14.63
CA ILE A 154 -0.96 -10.57 15.18
C ILE A 154 -2.42 -10.49 14.70
N THR A 155 -3.25 -9.77 15.46
CA THR A 155 -4.64 -9.53 15.10
C THR A 155 -4.73 -8.63 13.87
N LYS A 156 -5.87 -8.69 13.15
CA LYS A 156 -6.17 -7.76 12.06
C LYS A 156 -6.79 -6.47 12.64
N PRO A 157 -6.38 -5.25 12.22
CA PRO A 157 -7.09 -4.03 12.58
C PRO A 157 -8.50 -4.00 11.98
N ASP A 158 -9.39 -3.19 12.54
CA ASP A 158 -10.68 -2.92 11.92
C ASP A 158 -10.47 -2.06 10.66
N THR A 159 -10.72 -2.67 9.50
CA THR A 159 -10.49 -2.04 8.19
C THR A 159 -11.73 -1.33 7.65
N THR A 160 -12.80 -1.15 8.42
CA THR A 160 -13.95 -0.33 7.97
C THR A 160 -13.54 1.13 7.81
N TRP A 161 -14.19 1.88 6.92
CA TRP A 161 -13.87 3.31 6.74
C TRP A 161 -14.20 4.12 7.99
N GLN A 162 -15.32 3.81 8.64
CA GLN A 162 -15.68 4.45 9.91
C GLN A 162 -14.55 4.33 10.94
N LYS A 163 -14.03 3.12 11.19
CA LYS A 163 -12.97 2.93 12.17
C LYS A 163 -11.63 3.52 11.74
N ARG A 164 -11.30 3.47 10.45
CA ARG A 164 -10.13 4.17 9.89
C ARG A 164 -10.18 5.67 10.15
N PHE A 165 -11.32 6.30 9.88
CA PHE A 165 -11.51 7.74 10.08
C PHE A 165 -11.55 8.11 11.56
N GLU A 166 -12.24 7.34 12.39
CA GLU A 166 -12.26 7.51 13.85
C GLU A 166 -10.84 7.42 14.42
N GLN A 167 -10.06 6.41 14.04
CA GLN A 167 -8.69 6.23 14.54
C GLN A 167 -7.73 7.29 14.00
N ALA A 168 -7.81 7.66 12.72
CA ALA A 168 -7.01 8.73 12.14
C ALA A 168 -7.29 10.09 12.81
N ALA A 169 -8.54 10.32 13.21
CA ALA A 169 -8.94 11.50 13.95
C ALA A 169 -8.61 11.40 15.46
N ALA A 170 -8.38 10.20 15.99
CA ALA A 170 -8.16 9.96 17.41
C ALA A 170 -6.76 10.41 17.85
N PHE A 171 -6.70 11.43 18.69
CA PHE A 171 -5.52 11.73 19.49
C PHE A 171 -5.93 11.85 20.96
N PRO A 172 -5.41 11.00 21.87
CA PRO A 172 -5.93 10.93 23.24
C PRO A 172 -5.50 12.09 24.14
N LYS A 173 -4.46 12.85 23.80
CA LYS A 173 -3.84 13.85 24.71
C LYS A 173 -3.73 15.28 24.17
N LYS A 174 -4.04 15.54 22.89
CA LYS A 174 -3.92 16.86 22.22
C LYS A 174 -5.03 17.04 21.17
N ARG A 175 -5.13 18.24 20.57
CA ARG A 175 -5.88 18.42 19.32
C ARG A 175 -5.34 17.47 18.25
N SER A 176 -6.24 16.95 17.43
CA SER A 176 -5.86 16.00 16.39
C SER A 176 -5.24 16.75 15.23
N GLU A 177 -3.97 16.49 14.96
CA GLU A 177 -3.22 17.15 13.88
C GLU A 177 -3.92 17.00 12.52
N LEU A 178 -4.56 15.85 12.27
CA LEU A 178 -5.33 15.64 11.05
C LEU A 178 -6.62 16.44 11.01
N VAL A 179 -7.35 16.54 12.13
CA VAL A 179 -8.59 17.34 12.20
C VAL A 179 -8.27 18.82 12.04
N ASP A 180 -7.21 19.29 12.69
CA ASP A 180 -6.72 20.66 12.56
C ASP A 180 -6.36 20.96 11.09
N LEU A 181 -5.56 20.07 10.46
CA LEU A 181 -5.17 20.18 9.06
C LEU A 181 -6.35 20.36 8.11
N VAL A 182 -7.34 19.46 8.16
CA VAL A 182 -8.47 19.48 7.22
C VAL A 182 -9.50 20.57 7.53
N THR A 183 -9.44 21.18 8.71
CA THR A 183 -10.32 22.30 9.08
C THR A 183 -9.70 23.64 8.69
N GLU A 184 -8.38 23.77 8.81
CA GLU A 184 -7.65 24.99 8.50
C GLU A 184 -7.30 25.14 7.02
N SER A 185 -7.18 24.02 6.30
CA SER A 185 -6.74 23.99 4.90
C SER A 185 -7.68 23.22 4.00
N GLU A 186 -7.77 23.63 2.74
CA GLU A 186 -8.50 22.87 1.72
C GLU A 186 -7.77 21.54 1.44
N CYS A 187 -8.41 20.44 1.80
CA CYS A 187 -7.84 19.10 1.72
C CYS A 187 -8.75 18.14 0.96
N TYR A 188 -8.13 17.13 0.34
CA TYR A 188 -8.79 16.11 -0.45
C TYR A 188 -8.41 14.71 0.05
N PHE A 189 -9.35 13.78 -0.07
CA PHE A 189 -9.18 12.40 0.39
C PHE A 189 -8.80 11.47 -0.76
N TRP A 190 -7.58 10.93 -0.70
CA TRP A 190 -7.03 10.04 -1.72
C TRP A 190 -6.92 8.61 -1.21
N VAL A 191 -7.81 7.75 -1.70
CA VAL A 191 -7.81 6.30 -1.39
C VAL A 191 -6.79 5.58 -2.24
N LEU A 192 -5.99 4.72 -1.60
CA LEU A 192 -5.01 3.83 -2.20
C LEU A 192 -4.16 4.53 -3.28
N PRO A 193 -3.47 5.63 -2.93
CA PRO A 193 -2.63 6.33 -3.88
C PRO A 193 -1.50 5.42 -4.39
N PRO A 194 -0.94 5.65 -5.58
CA PRO A 194 0.03 4.74 -6.18
C PRO A 194 1.26 4.54 -5.29
N ALA A 195 1.51 3.33 -4.81
CA ALA A 195 2.65 3.08 -3.92
C ALA A 195 4.02 3.11 -4.62
N SER A 196 4.06 3.33 -5.94
CA SER A 196 5.27 3.34 -6.76
C SER A 196 6.04 4.66 -6.70
N SER A 197 5.41 5.73 -6.22
CA SER A 197 6.04 7.04 -5.99
C SER A 197 6.38 7.19 -4.51
N ASP A 198 7.54 7.76 -4.22
CA ASP A 198 8.02 7.98 -2.85
C ASP A 198 7.07 8.91 -2.08
N SER A 199 6.46 9.88 -2.75
CA SER A 199 5.51 10.83 -2.16
C SER A 199 4.22 10.15 -1.67
N THR A 200 3.76 9.07 -2.30
CA THR A 200 2.46 8.43 -2.01
C THR A 200 2.59 7.06 -1.34
N ARG A 201 3.79 6.48 -1.32
CA ARG A 201 4.05 5.13 -0.78
C ARG A 201 3.62 4.95 0.68
N GLN A 202 3.66 6.02 1.49
CA GLN A 202 3.37 5.93 2.92
C GLN A 202 1.97 5.38 3.24
N ALA A 203 0.99 5.60 2.37
CA ALA A 203 -0.35 5.01 2.52
C ALA A 203 -0.36 3.47 2.44
N SER A 204 0.67 2.88 1.85
CA SER A 204 0.88 1.43 1.71
C SER A 204 2.08 0.93 2.53
N HIS A 205 2.49 1.66 3.58
CA HIS A 205 3.54 1.20 4.49
C HIS A 205 3.18 -0.16 5.12
N ASP A 206 4.14 -1.07 5.22
CA ASP A 206 3.88 -2.43 5.72
C ASP A 206 5.13 -3.02 6.37
N ARG A 207 5.15 -3.07 7.70
CA ARG A 207 6.33 -3.50 8.46
C ARG A 207 5.95 -4.34 9.66
N TYR A 208 6.68 -5.43 9.87
CA TYR A 208 6.59 -6.25 11.07
C TYR A 208 7.97 -6.53 11.65
N ILE A 209 8.07 -6.44 12.97
CA ILE A 209 9.22 -6.82 13.77
C ILE A 209 8.69 -7.76 14.87
N GLY A 210 8.86 -9.06 14.68
CA GLY A 210 8.30 -10.08 15.59
C GLY A 210 9.15 -10.36 16.83
N GLN A 211 10.45 -10.05 16.78
CA GLN A 211 11.41 -10.39 17.83
C GLN A 211 11.94 -9.16 18.56
N GLY A 212 12.37 -9.37 19.82
CA GLY A 212 13.01 -8.35 20.66
C GLY A 212 12.05 -7.58 21.57
N GLN A 213 12.63 -6.75 22.44
CA GLN A 213 11.89 -5.98 23.47
C GLN A 213 10.88 -4.97 22.89
N HIS A 214 10.97 -4.67 21.60
CA HIS A 214 10.13 -3.69 20.92
C HIS A 214 9.34 -4.28 19.76
N ALA A 215 9.02 -5.58 19.81
CA ALA A 215 8.21 -6.24 18.79
C ALA A 215 6.94 -5.42 18.45
N SER A 216 6.80 -5.07 17.18
CA SER A 216 5.78 -4.15 16.70
C SER A 216 5.42 -4.38 15.25
N ALA A 217 4.23 -3.93 14.88
CA ALA A 217 3.75 -3.89 13.51
C ALA A 217 3.31 -2.47 13.16
N GLU A 218 3.59 -2.04 11.94
CA GLU A 218 3.14 -0.77 11.36
C GLU A 218 2.49 -1.04 10.00
N LEU A 219 1.33 -0.44 9.77
CA LEU A 219 0.54 -0.66 8.57
C LEU A 219 -0.13 0.64 8.13
N GLY A 220 0.09 1.07 6.89
CA GLY A 220 -0.61 2.22 6.32
C GLY A 220 -2.11 1.98 6.26
N MET A 221 -2.92 3.01 6.54
CA MET A 221 -4.39 2.89 6.53
C MET A 221 -5.01 2.84 5.12
N GLY A 222 -4.17 2.84 4.07
CA GLY A 222 -4.61 2.75 2.67
C GLY A 222 -5.17 4.05 2.11
N PHE A 223 -4.88 5.20 2.71
CA PHE A 223 -5.26 6.51 2.18
C PHE A 223 -4.25 7.60 2.57
N SER A 224 -4.29 8.70 1.84
CA SER A 224 -3.59 9.95 2.16
C SER A 224 -4.59 11.11 2.10
N ILE A 225 -4.34 12.12 2.92
CA ILE A 225 -4.97 13.43 2.79
C ILE A 225 -3.99 14.33 2.05
N ILE A 226 -4.43 14.93 0.96
CA ILE A 226 -3.62 15.84 0.14
C ILE A 226 -4.15 17.27 0.26
N GLU A 227 -3.30 18.18 0.68
CA GLU A 227 -3.60 19.62 0.74
C GLU A 227 -3.67 20.22 -0.66
N ALA A 228 -4.50 21.24 -0.84
CA ALA A 228 -4.49 22.08 -2.03
C ALA A 228 -3.08 22.63 -2.28
N GLY A 229 -2.66 22.60 -3.54
CA GLY A 229 -1.29 22.96 -3.89
C GLY A 229 -1.01 24.44 -3.73
N TRP A 230 0.18 24.79 -3.24
CA TRP A 230 0.65 26.16 -3.18
C TRP A 230 1.92 26.37 -4.00
N VAL A 231 2.13 27.60 -4.45
CA VAL A 231 3.25 27.96 -5.32
C VAL A 231 4.53 28.12 -4.49
N ARG A 232 5.63 27.55 -4.99
CA ARG A 232 6.99 27.68 -4.44
C ARG A 232 7.97 28.17 -5.50
N ALA A 233 8.95 28.97 -5.09
CA ALA A 233 10.05 29.36 -5.98
C ALA A 233 10.99 28.16 -6.24
N LYS A 234 11.35 27.92 -7.51
CA LYS A 234 12.35 26.88 -7.87
C LYS A 234 13.73 27.22 -7.36
N TYR A 235 14.08 28.51 -7.39
CA TYR A 235 15.40 29.03 -7.02
C TYR A 235 15.26 30.18 -6.02
N PRO A 236 14.93 29.91 -4.75
CA PRO A 236 14.63 30.94 -3.75
C PRO A 236 15.80 31.90 -3.49
N LEU A 237 17.03 31.45 -3.72
CA LEU A 237 18.25 32.24 -3.51
C LEU A 237 18.77 32.91 -4.80
N ASN A 238 18.17 32.66 -5.97
CA ASN A 238 18.65 33.18 -7.25
C ASN A 238 17.74 34.27 -7.80
N ARG A 239 18.14 35.54 -7.60
CA ARG A 239 17.34 36.71 -8.02
C ARG A 239 17.10 36.79 -9.52
N SER A 240 18.02 36.29 -10.36
CA SER A 240 17.88 36.33 -11.82
C SER A 240 16.85 35.34 -12.37
N ARG A 241 16.41 34.36 -11.56
CA ARG A 241 15.40 33.35 -11.91
C ARG A 241 14.21 33.36 -10.95
N SER A 242 13.96 34.52 -10.33
CA SER A 242 12.95 34.72 -9.28
C SER A 242 11.50 34.48 -9.71
N GLY A 243 11.22 34.43 -11.02
CA GLY A 243 9.89 34.12 -11.57
C GLY A 243 9.62 32.63 -11.79
N GLU A 244 10.61 31.75 -11.69
CA GLU A 244 10.41 30.33 -11.94
C GLU A 244 9.83 29.63 -10.70
N THR A 245 8.63 29.07 -10.83
CA THR A 245 7.89 28.44 -9.72
C THR A 245 7.46 27.01 -10.02
N TYR A 246 7.12 26.27 -8.97
CA TYR A 246 6.53 24.94 -9.03
C TYR A 246 5.38 24.85 -8.01
N THR A 247 4.50 23.85 -8.16
CA THR A 247 3.41 23.65 -7.22
C THR A 247 3.77 22.55 -6.23
N GLN A 248 3.69 22.86 -4.94
CA GLN A 248 3.92 21.89 -3.88
C GLN A 248 2.59 21.44 -3.29
N TYR A 249 2.41 20.13 -3.17
CA TYR A 249 1.31 19.49 -2.46
C TYR A 249 1.88 18.76 -1.26
N ARG A 250 1.26 18.89 -0.10
CA ARG A 250 1.59 18.08 1.09
C ARG A 250 0.60 16.94 1.23
N LEU A 251 1.13 15.77 1.51
CA LEU A 251 0.38 14.56 1.76
C LEU A 251 0.62 14.12 3.19
N THR A 252 -0.47 13.78 3.88
CA THR A 252 -0.41 13.19 5.22
C THR A 252 -1.07 11.82 5.18
N SER A 253 -0.31 10.78 5.50
CA SER A 253 -0.76 9.39 5.46
C SER A 253 -0.79 8.81 6.87
N PRO A 254 -1.97 8.49 7.43
CA PRO A 254 -2.06 7.88 8.73
C PRO A 254 -1.67 6.40 8.70
N MET A 255 -1.04 5.94 9.78
CA MET A 255 -0.66 4.55 9.96
C MET A 255 -1.28 3.95 11.20
N TRP A 256 -1.64 2.68 11.12
CA TRP A 256 -1.84 1.84 12.28
C TRP A 256 -0.51 1.41 12.89
N SER A 257 -0.46 1.36 14.21
CA SER A 257 0.64 0.76 14.96
C SER A 257 0.09 -0.23 16.00
N CYS A 258 0.78 -1.35 16.16
CA CYS A 258 0.45 -2.38 17.13
C CYS A 258 1.72 -2.86 17.82
N ARG A 259 1.67 -3.00 19.15
CA ARG A 259 2.67 -3.79 19.88
C ARG A 259 2.26 -5.25 19.80
N VAL A 260 3.17 -6.14 19.40
CA VAL A 260 2.84 -7.56 19.15
C VAL A 260 2.20 -8.20 20.39
N ASN A 261 2.71 -7.88 21.59
CA ASN A 261 2.21 -8.45 22.85
C ASN A 261 0.85 -7.92 23.28
N SER A 262 0.43 -6.73 22.83
CA SER A 262 -0.89 -6.17 23.18
C SER A 262 -1.99 -6.56 22.20
N GLY A 263 -1.61 -6.93 20.97
CA GLY A 263 -2.55 -7.30 19.91
C GLY A 263 -3.58 -6.21 19.56
N THR A 264 -3.36 -4.97 20.01
CA THR A 264 -4.32 -3.86 19.86
C THR A 264 -3.72 -2.82 18.93
N TRP A 265 -4.46 -2.52 17.85
CA TRP A 265 -4.10 -1.51 16.87
C TRP A 265 -4.60 -0.13 17.29
N GLY A 266 -3.72 0.85 17.24
CA GLY A 266 -4.06 2.26 17.43
C GLY A 266 -3.50 3.13 16.30
N LEU A 267 -3.77 4.43 16.38
CA LEU A 267 -3.08 5.41 15.53
C LEU A 267 -1.59 5.44 15.91
N GLY A 268 -0.74 5.17 14.92
CA GLY A 268 0.71 5.34 14.99
C GLY A 268 1.10 6.75 14.53
N ASN A 269 2.13 6.82 13.68
CA ASN A 269 2.59 8.09 13.12
C ASN A 269 1.69 8.58 11.97
N LEU A 270 1.64 9.90 11.82
CA LEU A 270 1.17 10.57 10.61
C LEU A 270 2.38 10.85 9.72
N LEU A 271 2.52 10.10 8.64
CA LEU A 271 3.67 10.26 7.76
C LEU A 271 3.40 11.37 6.74
N VAL A 272 4.26 12.39 6.77
CA VAL A 272 4.17 13.55 5.90
C VAL A 272 5.13 13.40 4.73
N SER A 273 4.64 13.68 3.53
CA SER A 273 5.41 13.70 2.30
C SER A 273 4.92 14.85 1.40
N SER A 274 5.57 15.05 0.25
CA SER A 274 5.15 16.09 -0.69
C SER A 274 5.32 15.67 -2.14
N ILE A 275 4.40 16.11 -3.01
CA ILE A 275 4.59 16.11 -4.46
C ILE A 275 5.04 17.52 -4.85
N GLN A 276 6.15 17.63 -5.59
CA GLN A 276 6.73 18.90 -6.01
C GLN A 276 6.62 19.01 -7.53
N ASP A 277 5.42 19.33 -8.00
CA ASP A 277 5.06 19.28 -9.42
C ASP A 277 5.71 20.44 -10.19
N GLY A 278 6.61 20.07 -11.11
CA GLY A 278 7.40 21.02 -11.92
C GLY A 278 8.74 21.43 -11.29
N ALA A 279 9.11 20.88 -10.12
CA ALA A 279 10.43 21.08 -9.54
C ALA A 279 11.51 20.33 -10.34
N PRO A 280 12.70 20.92 -10.60
CA PRO A 280 13.70 20.33 -11.49
C PRO A 280 14.38 19.08 -10.92
N TYR A 281 14.29 18.88 -9.60
CA TYR A 281 14.82 17.72 -8.87
C TYR A 281 13.74 16.72 -8.46
N SER A 282 12.47 16.96 -8.82
CA SER A 282 11.37 16.04 -8.59
C SER A 282 11.04 15.30 -9.89
N SER A 283 10.91 13.97 -9.80
CA SER A 283 10.33 13.18 -10.88
C SER A 283 8.81 13.04 -10.77
N ASP A 284 8.24 13.40 -9.63
CA ASP A 284 6.82 13.20 -9.35
C ASP A 284 6.01 14.40 -9.85
N ARG A 285 4.99 14.11 -10.68
CA ARG A 285 4.00 15.07 -11.14
C ARG A 285 2.63 14.62 -10.67
N LEU A 286 1.80 15.56 -10.22
CA LEU A 286 0.47 15.20 -9.72
C LEU A 286 -0.36 14.56 -10.82
N HIS A 287 -0.30 15.09 -12.04
CA HIS A 287 -1.07 14.55 -13.18
C HIS A 287 -0.69 13.10 -13.53
N ASP A 288 0.57 12.70 -13.34
CA ASP A 288 1.00 11.32 -13.62
C ASP A 288 0.48 10.33 -12.56
N LEU A 289 0.37 10.79 -11.31
CA LEU A 289 -0.09 9.98 -10.17
C LEU A 289 -1.62 10.00 -10.02
N LEU A 290 -2.25 11.12 -10.37
CA LEU A 290 -3.68 11.40 -10.28
C LEU A 290 -4.13 12.15 -11.56
N PRO A 291 -4.41 11.44 -12.67
CA PRO A 291 -4.73 12.07 -13.96
C PRO A 291 -5.93 13.03 -13.92
N GLY A 292 -6.92 12.76 -13.06
CA GLY A 292 -8.08 13.63 -12.84
C GLY A 292 -7.78 14.88 -12.00
N GLY A 293 -6.57 15.03 -11.47
CA GLY A 293 -6.17 16.12 -10.58
C GLY A 293 -6.91 16.11 -9.23
N LEU A 294 -6.64 17.10 -8.38
CA LEU A 294 -7.25 17.18 -7.04
C LEU A 294 -8.77 17.18 -7.06
N LYS A 295 -9.38 17.86 -8.04
CA LYS A 295 -10.83 17.96 -8.17
C LYS A 295 -11.54 16.63 -8.46
N SER A 296 -10.79 15.59 -8.85
CA SER A 296 -11.34 14.24 -8.99
C SER A 296 -11.49 13.50 -7.66
N LEU A 297 -10.92 14.04 -6.57
CA LEU A 297 -11.02 13.48 -5.23
C LEU A 297 -12.12 14.18 -4.43
N PRO A 298 -12.80 13.47 -3.52
CA PRO A 298 -13.72 14.11 -2.59
C PRO A 298 -12.99 15.02 -1.61
N ARG A 299 -13.59 16.17 -1.29
CA ARG A 299 -13.11 17.04 -0.22
C ARG A 299 -13.30 16.35 1.12
N ILE A 300 -12.32 16.52 2.02
CA ILE A 300 -12.38 15.98 3.38
C ILE A 300 -12.50 17.11 4.40
N HIS A 301 -13.25 16.84 5.46
CA HIS A 301 -13.54 17.74 6.55
C HIS A 301 -13.27 17.07 7.90
N GLY A 302 -13.08 17.90 8.91
CA GLY A 302 -12.89 17.49 10.29
C GLY A 302 -13.89 18.17 11.20
N CYS A 303 -14.24 17.51 12.30
CA CYS A 303 -15.02 18.10 13.37
C CYS A 303 -14.20 18.07 14.66
N HIS A 304 -13.81 19.24 15.19
CA HIS A 304 -13.09 19.30 16.46
C HIS A 304 -13.93 18.80 17.65
N THR A 305 -15.26 18.92 17.59
CA THR A 305 -16.17 18.55 18.69
C THR A 305 -16.22 17.05 18.91
N CYS A 306 -16.59 16.27 17.88
CA CYS A 306 -16.64 14.80 17.99
C CYS A 306 -15.35 14.11 17.53
N ARG A 307 -14.33 14.86 17.11
CA ARG A 307 -13.04 14.35 16.64
C ARG A 307 -13.22 13.30 15.56
N THR A 308 -14.00 13.63 14.53
CA THR A 308 -14.25 12.76 13.38
C THR A 308 -13.81 13.44 12.10
N LEU A 309 -13.34 12.63 11.16
CA LEU A 309 -13.18 13.01 9.76
C LEU A 309 -14.42 12.57 8.98
N PHE A 310 -14.74 13.26 7.89
CA PHE A 310 -15.80 12.88 6.94
C PHE A 310 -15.56 13.55 5.58
N ILE A 311 -16.15 13.03 4.52
CA ILE A 311 -16.01 13.57 3.16
C ILE A 311 -17.32 14.16 2.63
N GLU A 312 -17.24 14.97 1.58
CA GLU A 312 -18.45 15.35 0.84
C GLU A 312 -19.11 14.12 0.19
N PRO A 313 -20.46 14.04 0.14
CA PRO A 313 -21.16 12.95 -0.54
C PRO A 313 -20.69 12.79 -1.98
N THR A 314 -20.05 11.65 -2.28
CA THR A 314 -19.37 11.42 -3.56
C THR A 314 -19.62 10.00 -4.03
N ALA A 315 -19.99 9.83 -5.30
CA ALA A 315 -20.21 8.53 -5.91
C ALA A 315 -18.90 7.70 -5.93
N GLY A 316 -19.00 6.40 -5.64
CA GLY A 316 -17.85 5.49 -5.49
C GLY A 316 -17.19 5.51 -4.11
N TYR A 317 -17.74 6.28 -3.16
CA TYR A 317 -17.27 6.38 -1.77
C TYR A 317 -18.41 6.14 -0.77
N GLU A 318 -19.39 5.31 -1.13
CA GLU A 318 -20.63 5.11 -0.37
C GLU A 318 -20.40 4.62 1.07
N ASP A 319 -19.32 3.87 1.28
CA ASP A 319 -18.95 3.32 2.59
C ASP A 319 -18.13 4.29 3.47
N VAL A 320 -17.77 5.47 2.96
CA VAL A 320 -16.97 6.47 3.69
C VAL A 320 -17.88 7.42 4.45
N PRO A 321 -17.57 7.77 5.72
CA PRO A 321 -18.37 8.73 6.47
C PRO A 321 -18.54 10.06 5.74
N THR A 322 -19.78 10.51 5.55
CA THR A 322 -20.11 11.78 4.87
C THR A 322 -20.59 12.88 5.80
N ARG A 323 -20.73 12.58 7.10
CA ARG A 323 -21.21 13.51 8.13
C ARG A 323 -20.47 13.27 9.43
N CYS A 324 -20.40 14.30 10.26
CA CYS A 324 -19.87 14.18 11.61
C CYS A 324 -20.86 13.52 12.57
N ASN A 325 -20.36 12.91 13.64
CA ASN A 325 -21.20 12.24 14.64
C ASN A 325 -22.09 13.24 15.43
N CYS A 326 -21.72 14.52 15.51
CA CYS A 326 -22.55 15.54 16.15
C CYS A 326 -23.92 15.69 15.46
N ALA A 327 -23.94 15.69 14.12
CA ALA A 327 -25.18 15.85 13.34
C ALA A 327 -26.09 14.61 13.40
N ILE A 328 -25.50 13.43 13.63
CA ILE A 328 -26.24 12.17 13.76
C ILE A 328 -26.98 12.15 15.11
N SER A 329 -26.33 12.58 16.19
CA SER A 329 -26.95 12.67 17.52
C SER A 329 -28.14 13.62 17.59
N THR A 330 -28.13 14.69 16.79
CA THR A 330 -29.27 15.64 16.68
C THR A 330 -30.48 14.97 16.03
N LEU A 331 -30.27 14.22 14.93
CA LEU A 331 -31.32 13.50 14.21
C LEU A 331 -31.93 12.34 15.03
N VAL A 332 -31.13 11.68 15.88
CA VAL A 332 -31.63 10.63 16.78
C VAL A 332 -32.45 11.22 17.92
N SER A 333 -32.05 12.38 18.44
CA SER A 333 -32.80 13.10 19.48
C SER A 333 -34.13 13.67 18.97
N GLU A 334 -34.22 14.05 17.70
CA GLU A 334 -35.47 14.49 17.06
C GLU A 334 -36.45 13.33 16.75
N LYS A 335 -35.92 12.12 16.51
CA LYS A 335 -36.76 10.93 16.31
C LYS A 335 -37.26 10.31 17.61
N SER A 336 -36.57 10.49 18.73
CA SER A 336 -37.04 9.99 20.04
C SER A 336 -38.07 10.92 20.69
N SER A 337 -38.12 12.20 20.31
CA SER A 337 -39.11 13.17 20.80
C SER A 337 -40.45 13.13 20.05
N THR A 338 -40.62 12.25 19.05
CA THR A 338 -41.84 12.14 18.22
C THR A 338 -42.67 10.88 18.49
N THR A 339 -42.51 10.24 19.67
CA THR A 339 -43.46 9.21 20.12
C THR A 339 -44.68 9.90 20.75
N PRO A 340 -45.90 9.84 20.19
CA PRO A 340 -47.06 10.34 20.87
C PRO A 340 -47.37 9.41 22.04
N ALA A 341 -47.58 9.97 23.23
CA ALA A 341 -48.28 9.29 24.30
C ALA A 341 -49.70 8.99 23.81
N SER A 342 -49.98 7.73 23.49
CA SER A 342 -51.33 7.23 23.30
C SER A 342 -51.94 6.98 24.68
N GLU A 343 -52.89 7.84 25.06
CA GLU A 343 -53.94 7.55 26.04
C GLU A 343 -54.91 6.49 25.53
#